data_AF-Z9JI75-F1
#
_entry.id   AF-Z9JI75-F1
#
_cell.length_a   1.000
_cell.length_b   1.000
_cell.length_c   1.000
_cell.angle_alpha   90.00
_cell.angle_beta   90.00
_cell.angle_gamma   90.00
#
_symmetry.space_group_name_H-M   'P 1'
#
loop_
_entity.id
_entity.type
_entity.pdbx_description
1 polymer ?
#
loop_
_entity_poly.entity_id
_entity_poly.type
_entity_poly.pdbx_seq_one_letter_code
_entity_poly.pdbx_strand_id
1 'polypeptide(L)'
;MFCPARLLVLVFLAPLLGRAQSQVKLVAVAPTLTPAQQVQLARQNAMMNQAALKVAQLVDAGQIAQIWDGASVVAKQAVRRDAFIEQIGVERGRLGTVIARTHGVVTRVQYGTGMQVPAGLYFNVSFTVRFANASQPLRELISFRQDDDNIWRLSGYSLRAPGNEAAF
;
A
#
# COMPACT_ATOMS: atom_id res chain seq x y z
N MET A 1 -7.31 21.82 50.01
CA MET A 1 -6.34 22.59 50.80
C MET A 1 -5.56 23.47 49.85
N PHE A 2 -5.64 24.78 50.07
CA PHE A 2 -5.01 25.83 49.28
C PHE A 2 -3.60 26.14 49.79
N CYS A 3 -2.83 26.76 48.90
CA CYS A 3 -1.79 27.78 49.12
C CYS A 3 -0.29 27.40 49.14
N PRO A 4 0.55 28.34 48.63
CA PRO A 4 1.85 28.11 48.01
C PRO A 4 3.01 28.66 48.86
N ALA A 5 4.26 28.47 48.42
CA ALA A 5 5.32 29.48 48.59
C ALA A 5 6.60 29.08 47.83
N ARG A 6 7.08 30.01 47.00
CA ARG A 6 8.46 30.08 46.50
C ARG A 6 9.42 30.26 47.68
N LEU A 7 10.59 29.61 47.67
CA LEU A 7 11.85 30.31 47.90
C LEU A 7 13.09 29.49 47.53
N LEU A 8 14.02 30.18 46.87
CA LEU A 8 15.47 30.01 46.78
C LEU A 8 16.04 28.59 46.59
N VAL A 9 16.63 28.36 45.42
CA VAL A 9 17.91 27.64 45.37
C VAL A 9 18.89 28.42 44.51
N LEU A 10 20.09 28.54 45.06
CA LEU A 10 21.23 29.33 44.63
C LEU A 10 21.66 29.00 43.20
N VAL A 11 22.08 30.05 42.48
CA VAL A 11 22.89 29.93 41.27
C VAL A 11 24.26 29.41 41.67
N PHE A 12 24.50 28.11 41.47
CA PHE A 12 25.85 27.55 41.42
C PHE A 12 26.42 27.81 40.03
N LEU A 13 27.31 28.80 39.94
CA LEU A 13 28.17 29.00 38.78
C LEU A 13 29.32 27.97 38.85
N ALA A 14 29.11 26.80 38.26
CA ALA A 14 30.16 25.82 38.05
C ALA A 14 30.62 25.88 36.58
N PRO A 15 31.92 26.05 36.28
CA PRO A 15 32.42 25.90 34.93
C PRO A 15 32.51 24.41 34.63
N LEU A 16 31.41 23.82 34.18
CA LEU A 16 31.49 22.53 33.49
C LEU A 16 32.10 22.83 32.13
N LEU A 17 33.37 22.45 31.95
CA LEU A 17 33.90 22.14 30.62
C LEU A 17 32.94 21.12 30.01
N GLY A 18 32.01 21.61 29.21
CA GLY A 18 31.17 20.79 28.37
C GLY A 18 32.10 20.09 27.39
N ARG A 19 32.54 18.88 27.73
CA ARG A 19 32.85 17.90 26.71
C ARG A 19 31.58 17.77 25.89
N ALA A 20 31.55 18.43 24.74
CA ALA A 20 30.67 18.08 23.66
C ALA A 20 30.95 16.60 23.39
N GLN A 21 30.14 15.72 23.97
CA GLN A 21 30.10 14.34 23.53
C GLN A 21 29.58 14.43 22.11
N SER A 22 30.49 14.36 21.14
CA SER A 22 30.14 14.14 19.75
C SER A 22 29.32 12.86 19.71
N GLN A 23 27.98 13.00 19.73
CA GLN A 23 27.09 11.93 19.35
C GLN A 23 27.40 11.67 17.88
N VAL A 24 28.27 10.68 17.64
CA VAL A 24 28.47 10.15 16.30
C VAL A 24 27.13 9.57 15.89
N LYS A 25 26.38 10.33 15.10
CA LYS A 25 25.18 9.86 14.44
C LYS A 25 25.65 8.79 13.47
N LEU A 26 25.53 7.52 13.87
CA LEU A 26 25.72 6.37 12.99
C LEU A 26 24.65 6.48 11.90
N VAL A 27 25.02 7.08 10.76
CA VAL A 27 24.22 7.00 9.54
C VAL A 27 24.41 5.56 9.05
N ALA A 28 23.45 4.69 9.35
CA ALA A 28 23.41 3.38 8.75
C ALA A 28 23.32 3.55 7.23
N VAL A 29 24.38 3.18 6.51
CA VAL A 29 24.38 3.15 5.05
C VAL A 29 23.50 1.97 4.65
N ALA A 30 22.31 2.26 4.12
CA ALA A 30 21.47 1.21 3.55
C ALA A 30 22.25 0.55 2.39
N PRO A 31 22.31 -0.79 2.32
CA PRO A 31 23.05 -1.46 1.27
C PRO A 31 22.43 -1.16 -0.11
N THR A 32 23.25 -0.68 -1.03
CA THR A 32 22.86 -0.47 -2.44
C THR A 32 22.74 -1.83 -3.15
N LEU A 33 21.68 -2.03 -3.91
CA LEU A 33 21.46 -3.27 -4.69
C LEU A 33 22.55 -3.46 -5.76
N THR A 34 23.02 -4.69 -5.94
CA THR A 34 23.91 -5.04 -7.04
C THR A 34 23.19 -4.92 -8.40
N PRO A 35 23.90 -4.74 -9.53
CA PRO A 35 23.27 -4.68 -10.84
C PRO A 35 22.38 -5.90 -11.15
N ALA A 36 22.81 -7.10 -10.76
CA ALA A 36 22.01 -8.31 -10.93
C ALA A 36 20.70 -8.28 -10.11
N GLN A 37 20.76 -7.78 -8.87
CA GLN A 37 19.58 -7.60 -8.03
C GLN A 37 18.63 -6.54 -8.61
N GLN A 38 19.16 -5.45 -9.18
CA GLN A 38 18.35 -4.42 -9.83
C GLN A 38 17.59 -4.98 -11.05
N VAL A 39 18.26 -5.78 -11.88
CA VAL A 39 17.62 -6.44 -13.03
C VAL A 39 16.52 -7.40 -12.57
N GLN A 40 16.76 -8.20 -11.54
CA GLN A 40 15.76 -9.13 -11.01
C GLN A 40 14.55 -8.38 -10.43
N LEU A 41 14.79 -7.27 -9.72
CA LEU A 41 13.74 -6.41 -9.18
C LEU A 41 12.90 -5.79 -10.31
N ALA A 42 13.54 -5.27 -11.35
CA ALA A 42 12.88 -4.69 -12.51
C ALA A 42 12.00 -5.73 -13.24
N ARG A 43 12.51 -6.95 -13.43
CA ARG A 43 11.74 -8.05 -14.02
C ARG A 43 10.51 -8.39 -13.18
N GLN A 44 10.66 -8.48 -11.86
CA GLN A 44 9.52 -8.74 -10.97
C GLN A 44 8.48 -7.61 -11.02
N ASN A 45 8.92 -6.34 -11.02
CA ASN A 45 8.03 -5.20 -11.18
C ASN A 45 7.26 -5.26 -12.51
N ALA A 46 7.92 -5.63 -13.61
CA ALA A 46 7.28 -5.78 -14.92
C ALA A 46 6.21 -6.87 -14.89
N MET A 47 6.51 -8.04 -14.31
CA MET A 47 5.54 -9.14 -14.17
C MET A 47 4.31 -8.73 -13.33
N MET A 48 4.52 -8.05 -12.20
CA MET A 48 3.42 -7.60 -11.36
C MET A 48 2.58 -6.52 -12.02
N ASN A 49 3.20 -5.58 -12.75
CA ASN A 49 2.47 -4.60 -13.55
C ASN A 49 1.60 -5.25 -14.63
N GLN A 50 2.14 -6.25 -15.34
CA GLN A 50 1.39 -6.96 -16.37
C GLN A 50 0.20 -7.73 -15.77
N ALA A 51 0.40 -8.40 -14.63
CA ALA A 51 -0.67 -9.10 -13.93
C ALA A 51 -1.77 -8.14 -13.47
N ALA A 52 -1.39 -7.01 -12.87
CA ALA A 52 -2.33 -5.99 -12.43
C ALA A 52 -3.09 -5.35 -13.59
N LEU A 53 -2.40 -5.02 -14.70
CA LEU A 53 -3.04 -4.47 -15.88
C LEU A 53 -4.08 -5.44 -16.46
N LYS A 54 -3.77 -6.74 -16.49
CA LYS A 54 -4.74 -7.77 -16.91
C LYS A 54 -5.97 -7.80 -16.02
N VAL A 55 -5.80 -7.74 -14.69
CA VAL A 55 -6.93 -7.64 -13.75
C VAL A 55 -7.76 -6.39 -14.04
N ALA A 56 -7.12 -5.23 -14.20
CA ALA A 56 -7.80 -3.96 -14.51
C ALA A 56 -8.62 -4.06 -15.81
N GLN A 57 -8.05 -4.67 -16.85
CA GLN A 57 -8.73 -4.88 -18.14
C GLN A 57 -9.93 -5.82 -18.03
N LEU A 58 -9.85 -6.88 -17.22
CA LEU A 58 -11.00 -7.75 -16.94
C LEU A 58 -12.11 -6.98 -16.21
N VAL A 59 -11.76 -6.11 -15.26
CA VAL A 59 -12.74 -5.22 -14.61
C VAL A 59 -13.34 -4.23 -15.61
N ASP A 60 -12.52 -3.65 -16.50
CA ASP A 60 -12.99 -2.77 -17.58
C ASP A 60 -14.01 -3.47 -18.49
N ALA A 61 -13.82 -4.77 -18.74
CA ALA A 61 -14.72 -5.62 -19.51
C ALA A 61 -15.92 -6.19 -18.71
N GLY A 62 -16.09 -5.81 -17.44
CA GLY A 62 -17.16 -6.31 -16.58
C GLY A 62 -16.97 -7.75 -16.08
N GLN A 63 -15.79 -8.36 -16.32
CA GLN A 63 -15.46 -9.74 -15.95
C GLN A 63 -14.98 -9.85 -14.48
N ILE A 64 -15.66 -9.18 -13.56
CA ILE A 64 -15.26 -9.09 -12.14
C ILE A 64 -15.32 -10.47 -11.45
N ALA A 65 -16.32 -11.28 -11.82
CA ALA A 65 -16.46 -12.65 -11.33
C ALA A 65 -15.21 -13.51 -11.62
N GLN A 66 -14.61 -13.36 -12.80
CA GLN A 66 -13.45 -14.13 -13.23
C GLN A 66 -12.20 -13.81 -12.41
N ILE A 67 -11.97 -12.54 -12.06
CA ILE A 67 -10.81 -12.18 -11.24
C ILE A 67 -10.95 -12.70 -9.81
N TRP A 68 -12.17 -12.82 -9.30
CA TRP A 68 -12.44 -13.40 -7.99
C TRP A 68 -12.19 -14.91 -7.94
N ASP A 69 -12.50 -15.63 -9.01
CA ASP A 69 -12.32 -17.08 -9.05
C ASP A 69 -10.83 -17.48 -8.90
N GLY A 70 -9.91 -16.61 -9.32
CA GLY A 70 -8.46 -16.74 -9.09
C GLY A 70 -7.92 -16.05 -7.83
N ALA A 71 -8.77 -15.47 -6.97
CA ALA A 71 -8.34 -14.75 -5.78
C ALA A 71 -7.74 -15.66 -4.70
N SER A 72 -6.98 -15.04 -3.80
CA SER A 72 -6.28 -15.72 -2.72
C SER A 72 -7.25 -16.44 -1.78
N VAL A 73 -6.78 -17.54 -1.18
CA VAL A 73 -7.60 -18.31 -0.23
C VAL A 73 -8.00 -17.42 0.95
N VAL A 74 -7.06 -16.61 1.45
CA VAL A 74 -7.29 -15.68 2.56
C VAL A 74 -8.30 -14.59 2.20
N ALA A 75 -8.26 -14.04 0.98
CA ALA A 75 -9.27 -13.06 0.56
C ALA A 75 -10.66 -13.69 0.47
N LYS A 76 -10.75 -14.92 -0.05
CA LYS A 76 -12.02 -15.66 -0.15
C LYS A 76 -12.62 -16.03 1.19
N GLN A 77 -11.82 -16.15 2.24
CA GLN A 77 -12.29 -16.35 3.61
C GLN A 77 -12.80 -15.03 4.24
N ALA A 78 -12.20 -13.90 3.87
CA ALA A 78 -12.51 -12.59 4.45
C ALA A 78 -13.70 -11.89 3.77
N VAL A 79 -13.89 -12.09 2.45
CA VAL A 79 -14.89 -11.39 1.66
C VAL A 79 -15.74 -12.39 0.89
N ARG A 80 -17.06 -12.18 0.85
CA ARG A 80 -17.95 -13.00 0.04
C ARG A 80 -17.85 -12.62 -1.44
N ARG A 81 -17.95 -13.61 -2.33
CA ARG A 81 -17.87 -13.44 -3.79
C ARG A 81 -18.86 -12.40 -4.34
N ASP A 82 -20.11 -12.50 -3.91
CA ASP A 82 -21.18 -11.59 -4.33
C ASP A 82 -20.90 -10.15 -3.91
N ALA A 83 -20.50 -9.93 -2.65
CA ALA A 83 -20.14 -8.62 -2.14
C ALA A 83 -18.95 -8.00 -2.91
N PHE A 84 -17.93 -8.80 -3.25
CA PHE A 84 -16.80 -8.33 -4.05
C PHE A 84 -17.23 -7.88 -5.45
N ILE A 85 -18.07 -8.68 -6.11
CA ILE A 85 -18.57 -8.38 -7.46
C ILE A 85 -19.46 -7.13 -7.44
N GLU A 86 -20.40 -7.07 -6.48
CA GLU A 86 -21.33 -5.96 -6.35
C GLU A 86 -20.63 -4.64 -6.06
N GLN A 87 -19.71 -4.62 -5.09
CA GLN A 87 -18.99 -3.40 -4.71
C GLN A 87 -18.24 -2.80 -5.90
N ILE A 88 -17.47 -3.62 -6.64
CA ILE A 88 -16.74 -3.14 -7.81
C ILE A 88 -17.72 -2.74 -8.92
N GLY A 89 -18.76 -3.53 -9.16
CA GLY A 89 -19.77 -3.24 -10.18
C GLY A 89 -20.46 -1.89 -9.97
N VAL A 90 -20.88 -1.59 -8.73
CA VAL A 90 -21.51 -0.31 -8.36
C VAL A 90 -20.54 0.86 -8.54
N GLU A 91 -19.31 0.75 -8.02
CA GLU A 91 -18.29 1.81 -8.17
C GLU A 91 -18.01 2.08 -9.65
N ARG A 92 -17.77 1.03 -10.45
CA ARG A 92 -17.44 1.13 -11.87
C ARG A 92 -18.61 1.63 -12.71
N GLY A 93 -19.84 1.21 -12.39
CA GLY A 93 -21.05 1.70 -13.06
C GLY A 93 -21.24 3.21 -12.89
N ARG A 94 -20.99 3.74 -11.68
CA ARG A 94 -21.05 5.18 -11.41
C ARG A 94 -19.96 5.96 -12.15
N LEU A 95 -18.75 5.43 -12.20
CA LEU A 95 -17.59 6.12 -12.78
C LEU A 95 -17.60 6.10 -14.31
N GLY A 96 -18.22 5.11 -14.94
CA GLY A 96 -18.30 4.98 -16.39
C GLY A 96 -17.03 4.38 -17.01
N THR A 97 -16.83 4.60 -18.30
CA THR A 97 -15.71 4.01 -19.06
C THR A 97 -14.37 4.63 -18.67
N VAL A 98 -13.30 3.85 -18.79
CA VAL A 98 -11.92 4.33 -18.61
C VAL A 98 -11.52 5.14 -19.85
N ILE A 99 -11.07 6.38 -19.63
CA ILE A 99 -10.52 7.26 -20.68
C ILE A 99 -9.01 7.05 -20.80
N ALA A 100 -8.32 6.94 -19.67
CA ALA A 100 -6.86 6.78 -19.64
C ALA A 100 -6.41 6.08 -18.35
N ARG A 101 -5.31 5.34 -18.42
CA ARG A 101 -4.64 4.70 -17.29
C ARG A 101 -3.13 4.85 -17.44
N THR A 102 -2.43 5.26 -16.38
CA THR A 102 -0.96 5.36 -16.39
C THR A 102 -0.29 3.99 -16.38
N HIS A 103 1.04 3.95 -16.47
CA HIS A 103 1.79 2.77 -16.03
C HIS A 103 1.60 2.56 -14.51
N GLY A 104 1.68 1.31 -14.06
CA GLY A 104 1.52 0.97 -12.66
C GLY A 104 2.80 1.21 -11.85
N VAL A 105 2.62 1.56 -10.58
CA VAL A 105 3.68 1.69 -9.58
C VAL A 105 3.56 0.51 -8.62
N VAL A 106 4.65 -0.27 -8.49
CA VAL A 106 4.68 -1.48 -7.68
C VAL A 106 5.26 -1.16 -6.31
N THR A 107 4.53 -1.47 -5.26
CA THR A 107 5.02 -1.46 -3.88
C THR A 107 4.92 -2.86 -3.26
N ARG A 108 5.74 -3.09 -2.24
CA ARG A 108 5.84 -4.36 -1.50
C ARG A 108 5.65 -4.05 -0.03
N VAL A 109 4.78 -4.80 0.63
CA VAL A 109 4.49 -4.62 2.06
C VAL A 109 4.39 -5.98 2.73
N GLN A 110 4.91 -6.08 3.95
CA GLN A 110 4.69 -7.22 4.83
C GLN A 110 3.81 -6.79 5.99
N TYR A 111 2.67 -7.46 6.17
CA TYR A 111 1.79 -7.23 7.32
C TYR A 111 2.03 -8.30 8.39
N GLY A 112 2.10 -7.85 9.65
CA GLY A 112 2.17 -8.70 10.83
C GLY A 112 0.80 -9.23 11.25
N THR A 113 0.79 -10.09 12.27
CA THR A 113 -0.44 -10.58 12.91
C THR A 113 -1.11 -9.47 13.74
N GLY A 114 -2.43 -9.56 13.92
CA GLY A 114 -3.20 -8.57 14.71
C GLY A 114 -3.47 -7.23 14.01
N MET A 115 -2.99 -7.05 12.77
CA MET A 115 -3.33 -5.92 11.92
C MET A 115 -4.72 -6.11 11.29
N GLN A 116 -5.33 -5.01 10.82
CA GLN A 116 -6.60 -5.05 10.10
C GLN A 116 -6.49 -5.82 8.76
N VAL A 117 -5.33 -5.75 8.12
CA VAL A 117 -4.99 -6.55 6.94
C VAL A 117 -4.42 -7.90 7.40
N PRO A 118 -4.87 -9.04 6.81
CA PRO A 118 -4.33 -10.34 7.16
C PRO A 118 -2.80 -10.41 6.99
N ALA A 119 -2.13 -11.08 7.92
CA ALA A 119 -0.68 -11.25 7.88
C ALA A 119 -0.23 -11.88 6.55
N GLY A 120 0.92 -11.43 6.04
CA GLY A 120 1.50 -11.97 4.81
C GLY A 120 2.32 -10.96 4.02
N LEU A 121 2.87 -11.43 2.91
CA LEU A 121 3.56 -10.62 1.92
C LEU A 121 2.60 -10.17 0.83
N TYR A 122 2.68 -8.89 0.48
CA TYR A 122 1.79 -8.27 -0.48
C TYR A 122 2.56 -7.50 -1.53
N PHE A 123 2.10 -7.65 -2.77
CA PHE A 123 2.34 -6.72 -3.85
C PHE A 123 1.14 -5.81 -4.03
N ASN A 124 1.41 -4.54 -4.26
CA ASN A 124 0.42 -3.53 -4.53
C ASN A 124 0.82 -2.84 -5.82
N VAL A 125 -0.08 -2.81 -6.80
CA VAL A 125 0.14 -2.09 -8.06
C VAL A 125 -0.90 -1.00 -8.17
N SER A 126 -0.44 0.25 -8.17
CA SER A 126 -1.32 1.41 -8.29
C SER A 126 -1.19 2.08 -9.64
N PHE A 127 -2.33 2.35 -10.25
CA PHE A 127 -2.47 3.17 -11.45
C PHE A 127 -3.17 4.48 -11.10
N THR A 128 -2.85 5.54 -11.85
CA THR A 128 -3.74 6.69 -11.95
C THR A 128 -4.66 6.46 -13.14
N VAL A 129 -5.97 6.47 -12.88
CA VAL A 129 -7.01 6.19 -13.88
C VAL A 129 -7.98 7.35 -13.99
N ARG A 130 -8.31 7.75 -15.23
CA ARG A 130 -9.35 8.74 -15.53
C ARG A 130 -10.56 8.03 -16.08
N PHE A 131 -11.73 8.31 -15.50
CA PHE A 131 -13.02 7.80 -15.95
C PHE A 131 -13.87 8.89 -16.58
N ALA A 132 -14.84 8.51 -17.40
CA ALA A 132 -15.74 9.43 -18.09
C ALA A 132 -16.57 10.31 -17.15
N ASN A 133 -17.04 9.76 -16.02
CA ASN A 133 -17.93 10.46 -15.10
C ASN A 133 -17.24 10.91 -13.81
N ALA A 134 -15.91 10.77 -13.72
CA ALA A 134 -15.14 11.21 -12.56
C ALA A 134 -14.62 12.64 -12.78
N SER A 135 -14.82 13.52 -11.79
CA SER A 135 -14.32 14.91 -11.84
C SER A 135 -12.79 15.00 -11.81
N GLN A 136 -12.11 13.98 -11.28
CA GLN A 136 -10.66 13.91 -11.18
C GLN A 136 -10.17 12.47 -11.36
N PRO A 137 -8.90 12.27 -11.77
CA PRO A 137 -8.29 10.94 -11.79
C PRO A 137 -8.32 10.29 -10.41
N LEU A 138 -8.54 8.98 -10.38
CA LEU A 138 -8.55 8.16 -9.18
C LEU A 138 -7.29 7.28 -9.15
N ARG A 139 -6.93 6.83 -7.96
CA ARG A 139 -5.99 5.74 -7.75
C ARG A 139 -6.73 4.42 -7.84
N GLU A 140 -6.34 3.59 -8.80
CA GLU A 140 -6.76 2.20 -8.92
C GLU A 140 -5.67 1.31 -8.33
N LEU A 141 -5.96 0.65 -7.21
CA LEU A 141 -5.03 -0.24 -6.53
C LEU A 141 -5.47 -1.68 -6.65
N ILE A 142 -4.55 -2.50 -7.14
CA ILE A 142 -4.70 -3.95 -7.27
C ILE A 142 -3.67 -4.60 -6.36
N SER A 143 -4.15 -5.39 -5.42
CA SER A 143 -3.34 -6.04 -4.39
C SER A 143 -3.23 -7.53 -4.67
N PHE A 144 -2.05 -8.08 -4.46
CA PHE A 144 -1.78 -9.51 -4.53
C PHE A 144 -1.14 -9.96 -3.22
N ARG A 145 -1.62 -11.07 -2.68
CA ARG A 145 -1.01 -11.74 -1.52
C ARG A 145 -0.25 -12.96 -2.02
N GLN A 146 0.90 -13.25 -1.40
CA GLN A 146 1.51 -14.57 -1.52
C GLN A 146 0.76 -15.52 -0.60
N ASP A 147 0.10 -16.51 -1.19
CA ASP A 147 -0.52 -17.59 -0.43
C ASP A 147 0.51 -18.63 0.03
N ASP A 148 0.07 -19.54 0.88
CA ASP A 148 0.92 -20.52 1.56
C ASP A 148 1.60 -21.50 0.59
N ASP A 149 1.06 -21.65 -0.63
CA ASP A 149 1.66 -22.39 -1.73
C ASP A 149 2.66 -21.55 -2.56
N ASN A 150 3.05 -20.39 -2.05
CA ASN A 150 3.96 -19.42 -2.67
C ASN A 150 3.45 -18.78 -3.97
N ILE A 151 2.17 -18.93 -4.30
CA ILE A 151 1.57 -18.31 -5.48
C ILE A 151 1.01 -16.93 -5.12
N TRP A 152 1.34 -15.93 -5.94
CA TRP A 152 0.78 -14.59 -5.85
C TRP A 152 -0.62 -14.56 -6.45
N ARG A 153 -1.63 -14.31 -5.62
CA ARG A 153 -3.04 -14.25 -6.04
C ARG A 153 -3.66 -12.91 -5.68
N LEU A 154 -4.67 -12.52 -6.46
CA LEU A 154 -5.44 -11.30 -6.18
C LEU A 154 -5.97 -11.35 -4.74
N SER A 155 -5.71 -10.30 -3.98
CA SER A 155 -6.19 -10.15 -2.60
C SER A 155 -7.08 -8.93 -2.41
N GLY A 156 -7.15 -8.03 -3.39
CA GLY A 156 -8.02 -6.86 -3.32
C GLY A 156 -7.98 -5.98 -4.57
N TYR A 157 -9.04 -5.18 -4.72
CA TYR A 157 -9.19 -4.14 -5.73
C TYR A 157 -9.85 -2.93 -5.07
N SER A 158 -9.36 -1.73 -5.35
CA SER A 158 -9.99 -0.50 -4.83
C SER A 158 -9.77 0.70 -5.73
N LEU A 159 -10.75 1.60 -5.73
CA LEU A 159 -10.68 2.92 -6.34
C LEU A 159 -10.75 3.99 -5.24
N ARG A 160 -9.81 4.93 -5.24
CA ARG A 160 -9.75 6.01 -4.24
C ARG A 160 -9.46 7.35 -4.90
N ALA A 161 -10.10 8.39 -4.40
CA ALA A 161 -9.73 9.76 -4.75
C ALA A 161 -8.31 10.07 -4.23
N PRO A 162 -7.53 10.90 -4.93
CA PRO A 162 -6.29 11.47 -4.39
C PRO A 162 -6.50 12.03 -2.98
N GLY A 163 -5.55 11.79 -2.08
CA GLY A 163 -5.58 12.30 -0.70
C GLY A 163 -6.44 11.50 0.29
N ASN A 164 -7.17 10.47 -0.15
CA ASN A 164 -7.87 9.52 0.73
C ASN A 164 -7.13 8.17 0.83
N GLU A 165 -5.87 8.23 1.25
CA GLU A 165 -4.95 7.08 1.22
C GLU A 165 -4.96 6.25 2.52
N ALA A 166 -5.63 6.75 3.57
CA ALA A 166 -5.47 6.28 4.96
C ALA A 166 -6.29 5.04 5.35
N ALA A 167 -6.61 4.12 4.44
CA ALA A 167 -7.38 2.92 4.78
C ALA A 167 -6.82 1.66 4.12
N PHE A 168 -5.75 1.12 4.71
CA PHE A 168 -5.41 -0.31 4.73
C PHE A 168 -4.78 -0.65 6.08
#